data_AF-A0A965HNT5-F1
#
_entry.id   AF-A0A965HNT5-F1
#
_cell.length_a   1.000
_cell.length_b   1.000
_cell.length_c   1.000
_cell.angle_alpha   90.00
_cell.angle_beta   90.00
_cell.angle_gamma   90.00
#
_symmetry.space_group_name_H-M   'P 1'
#
loop_
_entity.id
_entity.type
_entity.pdbx_description
1 polymer ?
#
loop_
_entity_poly.entity_id
_entity_poly.type
_entity_poly.pdbx_seq_one_letter_code
_entity_poly.pdbx_strand_id
1 'polypeptide(L)'
;MQLTTTETSSAGDHRQASLLPASDLASDARYNDYKVIRRNGAVVPFEPSKIAVAMTKAFIAVDGAQGAASARVREQVAMLTEQVVAALMRRKPEGGAIHIEDVQDQVELSMMRAGAHHVARAYVLYREERSRERAQQAAESGETQLTGLSVTENGAKRPLDMKRLEALVVASCEGLGPQVDPQAILKSAVRDLYDGIPAEEVAKSLVLAARTLIEHDPAYSQVTARLLLDQIRHEILGEPATQADMATRYAEYFPGFIQRGIAVELLDDKMGHYDLARLGAALKPERDLQFQYLGLQTLYDRYFLHTDGKRIELPQAFFMRVAMGLALGEIDRETRAIEFYNVLSTFDFMSSTPTLFNSGTQRSQLSSCYLTTVADDLDGIYEAIKENALLSKFAGGLGNDWTNVRALGSHIKGTNGKSQGVVPFLKVVNDTAVAVNQGGKRKGAVCAYLETWHLDIEEFLELRKNTGDDRRRTHDMNTANWVPDLFMKRVMEGAEWTLFSPADCPDLHDLYGSAFEQAYTGYEAR
;
A
#
# COMPACT_ATOMS: atom_id res chain seq x y z
N MET A 1 -26.27 21.75 44.88
CA MET A 1 -25.48 21.53 46.12
C MET A 1 -24.07 22.01 45.80
N GLN A 2 -23.65 23.26 46.08
CA GLN A 2 -23.33 23.84 47.42
C GLN A 2 -22.41 22.90 48.20
N LEU A 3 -21.21 23.24 48.73
CA LEU A 3 -20.49 24.48 49.11
C LEU A 3 -19.01 24.01 49.35
N THR A 4 -17.95 24.64 48.83
CA THR A 4 -17.02 25.60 49.52
C THR A 4 -16.52 25.13 50.91
N THR A 5 -15.27 25.33 51.39
CA THR A 5 -14.37 26.51 51.35
C THR A 5 -13.08 26.25 52.16
N THR A 6 -11.99 27.00 51.84
CA THR A 6 -10.91 27.61 52.70
C THR A 6 -9.83 26.73 53.34
N GLU A 7 -8.53 26.89 52.99
CA GLU A 7 -7.52 27.88 53.48
C GLU A 7 -7.04 27.60 54.92
N THR A 8 -5.77 27.60 55.35
CA THR A 8 -4.62 28.49 55.06
C THR A 8 -3.29 27.94 55.66
N SER A 9 -2.17 28.26 55.00
CA SER A 9 -0.84 28.74 55.51
C SER A 9 -0.15 28.14 56.76
N SER A 10 1.12 27.71 56.63
CA SER A 10 2.32 28.49 57.05
C SER A 10 3.63 27.78 56.63
N ALA A 11 4.51 28.47 55.91
CA ALA A 11 5.84 28.96 56.36
C ALA A 11 7.02 27.98 56.12
N GLY A 12 7.94 28.37 55.24
CA GLY A 12 9.15 27.61 54.89
C GLY A 12 10.13 28.39 54.02
N ASP A 13 10.80 29.36 54.65
CA ASP A 13 12.18 29.83 54.42
C ASP A 13 12.62 30.32 53.02
N HIS A 14 12.39 31.61 52.76
CA HIS A 14 13.08 32.37 51.71
C HIS A 14 14.55 32.62 52.09
N ARG A 15 15.47 31.80 51.59
CA ARG A 15 16.89 32.19 51.50
C ARG A 15 17.05 33.17 50.33
N GLN A 16 17.28 34.44 50.64
CA GLN A 16 17.80 35.43 49.69
C GLN A 16 19.11 34.92 49.07
N ALA A 17 19.06 34.53 47.79
CA ALA A 17 20.26 34.35 47.00
C ALA A 17 20.79 35.74 46.63
N SER A 18 21.95 36.09 47.20
CA SER A 18 22.73 37.27 46.87
C SER A 18 23.02 37.33 45.35
N LEU A 19 22.62 38.42 44.69
CA LEU A 19 23.01 38.74 43.31
C LEU A 19 24.51 39.02 43.26
N LEU A 20 25.31 38.11 42.68
CA LEU A 20 26.73 38.32 42.44
C LEU A 20 26.98 38.99 41.08
N PRO A 21 27.97 39.90 40.96
CA PRO A 21 28.29 40.56 39.70
C PRO A 21 28.81 39.59 38.63
N ALA A 22 28.59 39.92 37.35
CA ALA A 22 28.95 39.10 36.18
C ALA A 22 30.46 38.74 36.04
N SER A 23 31.34 39.28 36.89
CA SER A 23 32.77 38.98 36.88
C SER A 23 33.17 37.72 37.66
N ASP A 24 32.27 37.11 38.45
CA ASP A 24 32.58 35.93 39.30
C ASP A 24 32.04 34.58 38.77
N LEU A 25 31.57 34.52 37.52
CA LEU A 25 31.01 33.29 36.93
C LEU A 25 32.06 32.33 36.34
N ALA A 26 33.35 32.57 36.57
CA ALA A 26 34.41 31.67 36.12
C ALA A 26 34.62 30.55 37.17
N SER A 27 34.19 29.34 36.82
CA SER A 27 34.19 28.09 37.61
C SER A 27 33.26 28.08 38.82
N ASP A 28 31.96 28.04 38.55
CA ASP A 28 30.96 27.64 39.53
C ASP A 28 30.89 26.10 39.60
N ALA A 29 31.31 25.53 40.73
CA ALA A 29 31.42 24.07 40.95
C ALA A 29 30.10 23.30 40.70
N ARG A 30 28.97 24.02 40.65
CA ARG A 30 27.62 23.50 40.40
C ARG A 30 27.40 22.94 38.99
N TYR A 31 28.27 23.23 38.02
CA TYR A 31 28.09 22.81 36.62
C TYR A 31 29.14 21.80 36.11
N ASN A 32 30.00 21.28 36.99
CA ASN A 32 31.09 20.37 36.62
C ASN A 32 30.61 19.07 35.94
N ASP A 33 29.37 18.65 36.23
CA ASP A 33 28.77 17.43 35.66
C ASP A 33 28.12 17.66 34.28
N TYR A 34 28.19 18.89 33.74
CA TYR A 34 27.58 19.26 32.46
C TYR A 34 28.65 19.55 31.39
N LYS A 35 28.41 19.03 30.20
CA LYS A 35 29.29 19.22 29.03
C LYS A 35 28.50 19.70 27.81
N VAL A 36 29.15 20.42 26.92
CA VAL A 36 28.58 20.85 25.63
C VAL A 36 29.25 20.11 24.48
N ILE A 37 28.45 19.49 23.62
CA ILE A 37 28.89 18.90 22.35
C ILE A 37 28.88 20.02 21.32
N ARG A 38 30.06 20.41 20.84
CA ARG A 38 30.23 21.38 19.76
C ARG A 38 29.86 20.75 18.42
N ARG A 39 29.58 21.61 17.43
CA ARG A 39 29.20 21.20 16.05
C ARG A 39 30.24 20.31 15.35
N ASN A 40 31.50 20.34 15.79
CA ASN A 40 32.59 19.52 15.28
C ASN A 40 32.80 18.21 16.09
N GLY A 41 31.86 17.85 16.96
CA GLY A 41 31.94 16.66 17.83
C GLY A 41 32.80 16.84 19.08
N ALA A 42 33.52 17.97 19.24
CA ALA A 42 34.34 18.21 20.42
C ALA A 42 33.47 18.44 21.66
N VAL A 43 33.81 17.77 22.76
CA VAL A 43 33.12 17.90 24.04
C VAL A 43 33.89 18.86 24.94
N VAL A 44 33.24 19.93 25.40
CA VAL A 44 33.83 20.94 26.28
C VAL A 44 33.03 21.12 27.57
N PRO A 45 33.62 21.65 28.65
CA PRO A 45 32.87 21.99 29.86
C PRO A 45 31.73 22.98 29.57
N PHE A 46 30.62 22.85 30.29
CA PHE A 46 29.52 23.82 30.22
C PHE A 46 29.90 25.10 30.98
N GLU A 47 29.91 26.23 30.27
CA GLU A 47 30.28 27.54 30.81
C GLU A 47 29.14 28.55 30.62
N PRO A 48 28.35 28.86 31.67
CA PRO A 48 27.28 29.87 31.60
C PRO A 48 27.74 31.24 31.10
N SER A 49 29.00 31.61 31.36
CA SER A 49 29.61 32.86 30.89
C SER A 49 29.60 32.97 29.36
N LYS A 50 29.70 31.86 28.62
CA LYS A 50 29.61 31.86 27.15
C LYS A 50 28.22 32.23 26.66
N ILE A 51 27.18 31.83 27.38
CA ILE A 51 25.79 32.20 27.11
C ILE A 51 25.61 33.70 27.34
N ALA A 52 26.05 34.20 28.50
CA ALA A 52 25.99 35.63 28.82
C ALA A 52 26.73 36.49 27.76
N VAL A 53 27.90 36.06 27.30
CA VAL A 53 28.66 36.75 26.24
C VAL A 53 27.90 36.76 24.91
N ALA A 54 27.30 35.64 24.52
CA ALA A 54 26.52 35.55 23.29
C ALA A 54 25.27 36.45 23.33
N MET A 55 24.56 36.46 24.46
CA MET A 55 23.40 37.32 24.68
C MET A 55 23.80 38.80 24.70
N THR A 56 24.88 39.15 25.39
CA THR A 56 25.40 40.53 25.42
C THR A 56 25.72 41.04 24.02
N LYS A 57 26.37 40.21 23.18
CA LYS A 57 26.63 40.57 21.78
C LYS A 57 25.34 40.81 20.99
N ALA A 58 24.30 40.01 21.23
CA ALA A 58 23.00 40.18 20.59
C ALA A 58 22.33 41.50 20.99
N PHE A 59 22.33 41.84 22.29
CA PHE A 59 21.78 43.10 22.78
C PHE A 59 22.56 44.31 22.25
N ILE A 60 23.89 44.26 22.24
CA ILE A 60 24.74 45.35 21.71
C ILE A 60 24.52 45.55 20.20
N ALA A 61 24.31 44.46 19.44
CA ALA A 61 24.07 44.54 18.01
C ALA A 61 22.78 45.29 17.65
N VAL A 62 21.79 45.34 18.55
CA VAL A 62 20.52 46.05 18.33
C VAL A 62 20.47 47.41 19.02
N ASP A 63 20.96 47.52 20.27
CA ASP A 63 20.88 48.76 21.08
C ASP A 63 22.06 49.73 20.83
N GLY A 64 23.06 49.33 20.03
CA GLY A 64 24.24 50.12 19.71
C GLY A 64 25.30 50.17 20.82
N ALA A 65 26.49 50.71 20.51
CA ALA A 65 27.64 50.69 21.43
C ALA A 65 27.43 51.45 22.76
N GLN A 66 26.44 52.35 22.83
CA GLN A 66 26.03 53.02 24.08
C GLN A 66 25.28 52.07 25.04
N GLY A 67 24.74 50.95 24.55
CA GLY A 67 24.14 49.88 25.35
C GLY A 67 25.16 49.01 26.11
N ALA A 68 26.43 48.98 25.67
CA ALA A 68 27.48 48.12 26.25
C ALA A 68 27.85 48.49 27.71
N ALA A 69 27.62 49.74 28.12
CA ALA A 69 27.83 50.21 29.50
C ALA A 69 26.54 50.25 30.34
N SER A 70 25.38 49.94 29.75
CA SER A 70 24.08 50.07 30.41
C SER A 70 23.93 49.01 31.52
N ALA A 71 23.71 49.47 32.75
CA ALA A 71 23.40 48.59 33.88
C ALA A 71 22.16 47.72 33.60
N ARG A 72 21.16 48.29 32.91
CA ARG A 72 19.92 47.63 32.51
C ARG A 72 20.16 46.40 31.61
N VAL A 73 21.05 46.52 30.62
CA VAL A 73 21.37 45.43 29.68
C VAL A 73 22.12 44.31 30.40
N ARG A 74 23.06 44.66 31.30
CA ARG A 74 23.80 43.66 32.09
C ARG A 74 22.88 42.87 33.02
N GLU A 75 21.95 43.54 33.70
CA GLU A 75 20.97 42.91 34.58
C GLU A 75 19.99 42.02 33.79
N GLN A 76 19.52 42.50 32.64
CA GLN A 76 18.64 41.73 31.76
C GLN A 76 19.34 40.49 31.19
N VAL A 77 20.60 40.61 30.75
CA VAL A 77 21.38 39.46 30.25
C VAL A 77 21.67 38.45 31.37
N ALA A 78 21.98 38.91 32.58
CA ALA A 78 22.21 38.01 33.73
C ALA A 78 20.94 37.20 34.05
N MET A 79 19.78 37.87 34.16
CA MET A 79 18.50 37.21 34.40
C MET A 79 18.15 36.18 33.32
N LEU A 80 18.35 36.53 32.04
CA LEU A 80 18.06 35.61 30.93
C LEU A 80 19.05 34.43 30.90
N THR A 81 20.33 34.67 31.21
CA THR A 81 21.32 33.60 31.30
C THR A 81 20.95 32.60 32.39
N GLU A 82 20.50 33.06 33.55
CA GLU A 82 20.01 32.18 34.63
C GLU A 82 18.78 31.38 34.20
N GLN A 83 17.83 32.00 33.47
CA GLN A 83 16.66 31.29 32.96
C GLN A 83 17.04 30.18 31.96
N VAL A 84 17.99 30.46 31.06
CA VAL A 84 18.53 29.48 30.10
C VAL A 84 19.20 28.33 30.83
N VAL A 85 20.09 28.63 31.78
CA VAL A 85 20.78 27.61 32.59
C VAL A 85 19.77 26.77 33.35
N ALA A 86 18.83 27.39 34.07
CA ALA A 86 17.79 26.67 34.81
C ALA A 86 16.93 25.76 33.91
N ALA A 87 16.61 26.20 32.70
CA ALA A 87 15.86 25.39 31.73
C ALA A 87 16.67 24.18 31.23
N LEU A 88 17.96 24.37 30.95
CA LEU A 88 18.88 23.31 30.53
C LEU A 88 19.10 22.28 31.65
N MET A 89 19.34 22.74 32.88
CA MET A 89 19.57 21.85 34.03
C MET A 89 18.30 21.06 34.40
N ARG A 90 17.10 21.67 34.32
CA ARG A 90 15.83 20.97 34.59
C ARG A 90 15.58 19.82 33.61
N ARG A 91 16.05 19.92 32.37
CA ARG A 91 15.93 18.86 31.36
C ARG A 91 16.89 17.70 31.60
N LYS A 92 17.98 17.90 32.35
CA LYS A 92 18.99 16.87 32.68
C LYS A 92 19.46 16.99 34.13
N PRO A 93 18.62 16.60 35.13
CA PRO A 93 18.92 16.80 36.54
C PRO A 93 20.14 16.00 37.05
N GLU A 94 20.53 14.93 36.35
CA GLU A 94 21.65 14.04 36.71
C GLU A 94 22.98 14.45 36.05
N GLY A 95 23.04 15.58 35.33
CA GLY A 95 24.21 15.98 34.54
C GLY A 95 24.21 15.37 33.13
N GLY A 96 25.28 15.64 32.37
CA GLY A 96 25.50 15.04 31.05
C GLY A 96 25.79 16.02 29.91
N ALA A 97 25.86 15.49 28.70
CA ALA A 97 26.20 16.25 27.50
C ALA A 97 24.95 16.89 26.86
N ILE A 98 25.07 18.17 26.50
CA ILE A 98 24.04 19.01 25.85
C ILE A 98 24.55 19.40 24.47
N HIS A 99 23.73 19.30 23.43
CA HIS A 99 24.15 19.73 22.10
C HIS A 99 24.17 21.26 22.02
N ILE A 100 25.13 21.84 21.29
CA ILE A 100 25.24 23.31 21.19
C ILE A 100 24.00 23.96 20.57
N GLU A 101 23.27 23.26 19.71
CA GLU A 101 21.97 23.75 19.19
C GLU A 101 20.92 23.84 20.30
N ASP A 102 20.86 22.88 21.23
CA ASP A 102 19.91 22.92 22.35
C ASP A 102 20.14 24.15 23.23
N VAL A 103 21.42 24.54 23.42
CA VAL A 103 21.77 25.76 24.14
C VAL A 103 21.29 27.00 23.38
N GLN A 104 21.47 27.05 22.06
CA GLN A 104 21.04 28.18 21.23
C GLN A 104 19.51 28.31 21.20
N ASP A 105 18.79 27.19 21.10
CA ASP A 105 17.33 27.17 21.12
C ASP A 105 16.78 27.68 22.46
N GLN A 106 17.43 27.33 23.59
CA GLN A 106 17.04 27.88 24.89
C GLN A 106 17.34 29.38 25.03
N VAL A 107 18.44 29.85 24.45
CA VAL A 107 18.79 31.29 24.41
C VAL A 107 17.74 32.08 23.62
N GLU A 108 17.34 31.60 22.45
CA GLU A 108 16.27 32.19 21.65
C GLU A 108 14.93 32.20 22.40
N LEU A 109 14.54 31.06 22.96
CA LEU A 109 13.30 30.91 23.70
C LEU A 109 13.23 31.84 24.92
N SER A 110 14.34 32.00 25.65
CA SER A 110 14.42 32.89 26.81
C SER A 110 14.27 34.36 26.40
N MET A 111 14.94 34.82 25.34
CA MET A 111 14.77 36.19 24.83
C MET A 111 13.33 36.45 24.33
N MET A 112 12.73 35.49 23.63
CA MET A 112 11.35 35.60 23.15
C MET A 112 10.34 35.70 24.30
N ARG A 113 10.49 34.87 25.34
CA ARG A 113 9.59 34.87 26.52
C ARG A 113 9.72 36.13 27.37
N ALA A 114 10.89 36.75 27.38
CA ALA A 114 11.13 38.00 28.11
C ALA A 114 10.73 39.26 27.34
N GLY A 115 10.06 39.13 26.19
CA GLY A 115 9.60 40.26 25.38
C GLY A 115 10.70 40.97 24.59
N ALA A 116 11.94 40.45 24.58
CA ALA A 116 13.06 41.00 23.83
C ALA A 116 13.02 40.55 22.35
N HIS A 117 11.87 40.72 21.68
CA HIS A 117 11.61 40.18 20.34
C HIS A 117 12.56 40.70 19.27
N HIS A 118 12.98 41.97 19.37
CA HIS A 118 13.92 42.58 18.41
C HIS A 118 15.33 41.98 18.55
N VAL A 119 15.80 41.72 19.78
CA VAL A 119 17.08 41.06 20.04
C VAL A 119 17.04 39.58 19.65
N ALA A 120 15.96 38.87 19.98
CA ALA A 120 15.76 37.48 19.59
C ALA A 120 15.79 37.33 18.06
N ARG A 121 15.10 38.21 17.32
CA ARG A 121 15.10 38.21 15.85
C ARG A 121 16.50 38.46 15.28
N ALA A 122 17.23 39.43 15.81
CA ALA A 122 18.60 39.70 15.37
C ALA A 122 19.54 38.53 15.65
N TYR A 123 19.39 37.87 16.81
CA TYR A 123 20.15 36.67 17.18
C TYR A 123 19.88 35.49 16.23
N VAL A 124 18.61 35.23 15.90
CA VAL A 124 18.19 34.17 14.96
C VAL A 124 18.78 34.42 13.56
N LEU A 125 18.68 35.65 13.06
CA LEU A 125 19.23 36.02 11.75
C LEU A 125 20.75 35.83 11.69
N TYR A 126 21.47 36.26 12.74
CA TYR A 126 22.91 36.05 12.84
C TYR A 126 23.29 34.56 12.95
N ARG A 127 22.52 33.76 13.69
CA ARG A 127 22.71 32.30 13.79
C ARG A 127 22.57 31.63 12.42
N GLU A 128 21.53 32.01 11.68
CA GLU A 128 21.20 31.49 10.35
C GLU A 128 22.26 31.88 9.31
N GLU A 129 22.70 33.15 9.29
CA GLU A 129 23.76 33.63 8.40
C GLU A 129 25.07 32.86 8.63
N ARG A 130 25.47 32.68 9.90
CA ARG A 130 26.64 31.87 10.24
C ARG A 130 26.44 30.38 9.92
N SER A 131 25.20 29.89 9.91
CA SER A 131 24.87 28.53 9.48
C SER A 131 25.09 28.36 7.99
N ARG A 132 24.64 29.33 7.19
CA ARG A 132 24.84 29.37 5.74
C ARG A 132 26.30 29.50 5.35
N GLU A 133 27.06 30.38 6.00
CA GLU A 133 28.51 30.49 5.78
C GLU A 133 29.24 29.17 6.04
N ARG A 134 28.84 28.43 7.09
CA ARG A 134 29.40 27.11 7.39
C ARG A 134 28.99 26.06 6.36
N ALA A 135 27.74 26.07 5.91
CA ALA A 135 27.26 25.17 4.87
C ALA A 135 27.98 25.43 3.53
N GLN A 136 28.28 26.69 3.20
CA GLN A 136 29.11 27.07 2.06
C GLN A 136 30.55 26.60 2.22
N GLN A 137 31.18 26.81 3.38
CA GLN A 137 32.53 26.30 3.64
C GLN A 137 32.61 24.77 3.63
N ALA A 138 31.55 24.07 4.07
CA ALA A 138 31.44 22.61 3.98
C ALA A 138 31.24 22.13 2.53
N ALA A 139 30.51 22.89 1.70
CA ALA A 139 30.36 22.61 0.28
C ALA A 139 31.66 22.86 -0.51
N GLU A 140 32.45 23.87 -0.11
CA GLU A 140 33.75 24.21 -0.72
C GLU A 140 34.89 23.26 -0.30
N SER A 141 34.77 22.57 0.85
CA SER A 141 35.81 21.65 1.37
C SER A 141 35.67 20.21 0.89
N GLY A 142 34.81 19.96 -0.10
CA GLY A 142 34.72 18.69 -0.82
C GLY A 142 33.58 17.81 -0.33
N GLU A 143 32.66 17.54 -1.24
CA GLU A 143 31.71 16.44 -1.16
C GLU A 143 32.43 15.18 -0.67
N THR A 144 31.90 14.55 0.38
CA THR A 144 32.20 13.15 0.68
C THR A 144 31.69 12.33 -0.49
N GLN A 145 32.49 12.21 -1.55
CA GLN A 145 32.25 11.30 -2.66
C GLN A 145 32.09 9.90 -2.06
N LEU A 146 30.91 9.32 -2.19
CA LEU A 146 30.62 7.90 -1.97
C LEU A 146 31.33 7.06 -3.05
N THR A 147 32.63 7.21 -3.16
CA THR A 147 33.51 6.43 -4.03
C THR A 147 33.96 5.21 -3.24
N GLY A 148 33.59 4.01 -3.69
CA GLY A 148 34.13 2.76 -3.16
C GLY A 148 33.14 1.80 -2.48
N LEU A 149 31.82 2.03 -2.57
CA LEU A 149 30.85 1.00 -2.18
C LEU A 149 31.05 -0.24 -3.04
N SER A 150 31.09 -1.40 -2.40
CA SER A 150 31.07 -2.68 -3.09
C SER A 150 29.72 -3.36 -2.94
N VAL A 151 29.35 -4.15 -3.94
CA VAL A 151 28.18 -5.03 -3.91
C VAL A 151 28.61 -6.48 -3.77
N THR A 152 27.75 -7.28 -3.13
CA THR A 152 27.92 -8.74 -3.07
C THR A 152 27.03 -9.39 -4.13
N GLU A 153 27.63 -10.15 -5.03
CA GLU A 153 26.95 -10.87 -6.11
C GLU A 153 27.47 -12.32 -6.10
N ASN A 154 26.59 -13.31 -5.91
CA ASN A 154 26.96 -14.73 -5.78
C ASN A 154 28.07 -15.01 -4.76
N GLY A 155 28.08 -14.26 -3.65
CA GLY A 155 29.09 -14.37 -2.58
C GLY A 155 30.43 -13.69 -2.89
N ALA A 156 30.61 -13.10 -4.08
CA ALA A 156 31.80 -12.33 -4.44
C ALA A 156 31.55 -10.83 -4.28
N LYS A 157 32.53 -10.13 -3.70
CA LYS A 157 32.51 -8.67 -3.55
C LYS A 157 33.04 -8.02 -4.83
N ARG A 158 32.24 -7.12 -5.42
CA ARG A 158 32.57 -6.37 -6.64
C ARG A 158 32.35 -4.87 -6.41
N PRO A 159 33.12 -3.98 -7.05
CA PRO A 159 32.86 -2.55 -6.97
C PRO A 159 31.49 -2.23 -7.55
N LEU A 160 30.73 -1.34 -6.89
CA LEU A 160 29.45 -0.87 -7.40
C LEU A 160 29.67 -0.01 -8.66
N ASP A 161 29.04 -0.38 -9.77
CA ASP A 161 29.09 0.39 -11.00
C ASP A 161 28.11 1.57 -10.95
N MET A 162 28.58 2.67 -10.36
CA MET A 162 27.82 3.91 -10.26
C MET A 162 27.46 4.50 -11.62
N LYS A 163 28.29 4.31 -12.65
CA LYS A 163 28.01 4.86 -13.99
C LYS A 163 26.84 4.14 -14.63
N ARG A 164 26.78 2.82 -14.47
CA ARG A 164 25.64 2.02 -14.95
C ARG A 164 24.35 2.39 -14.21
N LEU A 165 24.41 2.56 -12.88
CA LEU A 165 23.25 2.98 -12.08
C LEU A 165 22.72 4.34 -12.53
N GLU A 166 23.61 5.31 -12.70
CA GLU A 166 23.26 6.65 -13.18
C GLU A 166 22.62 6.59 -14.58
N ALA A 167 23.24 5.85 -15.51
CA ALA A 167 22.70 5.67 -16.85
C ALA A 167 21.29 5.03 -16.83
N LEU A 168 21.06 4.03 -15.97
CA LEU A 168 19.75 3.39 -15.82
C LEU A 168 18.69 4.37 -15.30
N VAL A 169 19.00 5.16 -14.28
CA VAL A 169 18.05 6.13 -13.72
C VAL A 169 17.74 7.22 -14.73
N VAL A 170 18.76 7.75 -15.43
CA VAL A 170 18.58 8.76 -16.47
C VAL A 170 17.70 8.21 -17.61
N ALA A 171 17.99 7.01 -18.12
CA ALA A 171 17.16 6.37 -19.14
C ALA A 171 15.71 6.14 -18.66
N SER A 172 15.52 5.78 -17.38
CA SER A 172 14.19 5.59 -16.81
C SER A 172 13.38 6.89 -16.73
N CYS A 173 14.04 8.05 -16.66
CA CYS A 173 13.40 9.36 -16.61
C CYS A 173 13.11 9.98 -17.99
N GLU A 174 13.61 9.37 -19.07
CA GLU A 174 13.55 9.94 -20.41
C GLU A 174 12.11 10.17 -20.90
N GLY A 175 11.83 11.37 -21.43
CA GLY A 175 10.53 11.73 -22.01
C GLY A 175 9.40 11.98 -21.00
N LEU A 176 9.68 12.06 -19.70
CA LEU A 176 8.67 12.22 -18.65
C LEU A 176 8.48 13.66 -18.14
N GLY A 177 9.13 14.62 -18.80
CA GLY A 177 9.01 16.05 -18.49
C GLY A 177 10.05 16.55 -17.47
N PRO A 178 10.11 17.89 -17.28
CA PRO A 178 11.18 18.53 -16.52
C PRO A 178 11.06 18.37 -14.99
N GLN A 179 9.93 17.89 -14.48
CA GLN A 179 9.70 17.69 -13.05
C GLN A 179 10.36 16.41 -12.51
N VAL A 180 10.74 15.50 -13.42
CA VAL A 180 11.42 14.25 -13.08
C VAL A 180 12.92 14.51 -13.01
N ASP A 181 13.49 14.39 -11.80
CA ASP A 181 14.90 14.60 -11.52
C ASP A 181 15.61 13.26 -11.22
N PRO A 182 16.45 12.76 -12.13
CA PRO A 182 17.28 11.58 -11.90
C PRO A 182 18.17 11.68 -10.66
N GLN A 183 18.68 12.88 -10.35
CA GLN A 183 19.61 13.10 -9.24
C GLN A 183 18.92 12.99 -7.89
N ALA A 184 17.65 13.39 -7.79
CA ALA A 184 16.84 13.19 -6.59
C ALA A 184 16.71 11.69 -6.24
N ILE A 185 16.46 10.85 -7.26
CA ILE A 185 16.37 9.39 -7.10
C ILE A 185 17.72 8.82 -6.66
N LEU A 186 18.79 9.15 -7.40
CA LEU A 186 20.14 8.64 -7.12
C LEU A 186 20.60 9.02 -5.72
N LYS A 187 20.45 10.29 -5.32
CA LYS A 187 20.83 10.77 -4.00
C LYS A 187 20.07 10.06 -2.89
N SER A 188 18.76 9.85 -3.07
CA SER A 188 17.96 9.12 -2.10
C SER A 188 18.37 7.65 -2.02
N ALA A 189 18.57 6.98 -3.15
CA ALA A 189 18.92 5.56 -3.20
C ALA A 189 20.31 5.30 -2.59
N VAL A 190 21.32 6.10 -2.96
CA VAL A 190 22.71 5.95 -2.50
C VAL A 190 22.86 6.19 -1.01
N ARG A 191 22.07 7.10 -0.42
CA ARG A 191 22.08 7.35 1.03
C ARG A 191 21.78 6.10 1.85
N ASP A 192 20.96 5.22 1.30
CA ASP A 192 20.49 4.02 1.99
C ASP A 192 21.35 2.78 1.65
N LEU A 193 22.39 2.93 0.81
CA LEU A 193 23.35 1.87 0.48
C LEU A 193 24.46 1.77 1.52
N TYR A 194 24.94 0.54 1.76
CA TYR A 194 26.08 0.24 2.64
C TYR A 194 27.09 -0.68 1.93
N ASP A 195 28.33 -0.70 2.41
CA ASP A 195 29.38 -1.52 1.79
C ASP A 195 29.09 -3.02 1.95
N GLY A 196 29.17 -3.75 0.83
CA GLY A 196 28.85 -5.18 0.77
C GLY A 196 27.36 -5.48 0.58
N ILE A 197 26.52 -4.48 0.29
CA ILE A 197 25.09 -4.68 0.03
C ILE A 197 24.87 -5.71 -1.10
N PRO A 198 23.89 -6.63 -0.99
CA PRO A 198 23.56 -7.53 -2.09
C PRO A 198 23.16 -6.77 -3.36
N ALA A 199 23.61 -7.22 -4.53
CA ALA A 199 23.31 -6.56 -5.81
C ALA A 199 21.79 -6.42 -6.07
N GLU A 200 21.00 -7.42 -5.67
CA GLU A 200 19.53 -7.39 -5.79
C GLU A 200 18.89 -6.29 -4.93
N GLU A 201 19.47 -5.97 -3.77
CA GLU A 201 18.97 -4.94 -2.86
C GLU A 201 19.27 -3.52 -3.38
N VAL A 202 20.34 -3.35 -4.17
CA VAL A 202 20.64 -2.07 -4.84
C VAL A 202 19.52 -1.70 -5.80
N ALA A 203 19.06 -2.65 -6.62
CA ALA A 203 18.00 -2.40 -7.57
C ALA A 203 16.67 -2.08 -6.85
N LYS A 204 16.34 -2.82 -5.78
CA LYS A 204 15.15 -2.52 -4.95
C LYS A 204 15.20 -1.14 -4.33
N SER A 205 16.38 -0.70 -3.87
CA SER A 205 16.60 0.65 -3.33
C SER A 205 16.22 1.74 -4.35
N LEU A 206 16.62 1.58 -5.62
CA LEU A 206 16.23 2.52 -6.69
C LEU A 206 14.71 2.60 -6.87
N VAL A 207 14.02 1.46 -6.89
CA VAL A 207 12.56 1.39 -7.04
C VAL A 207 11.88 2.08 -5.86
N LEU A 208 12.34 1.82 -4.62
CA LEU A 208 11.79 2.45 -3.42
C LEU A 208 12.05 3.96 -3.41
N ALA A 209 13.24 4.41 -3.79
CA ALA A 209 13.61 5.81 -3.88
C ALA A 209 12.77 6.56 -4.92
N ALA A 210 12.52 5.96 -6.09
CA ALA A 210 11.65 6.57 -7.09
C ALA A 210 10.18 6.57 -6.64
N ARG A 211 9.72 5.52 -5.95
CA ARG A 211 8.33 5.37 -5.50
C ARG A 211 7.90 6.47 -4.52
N THR A 212 8.78 6.90 -3.62
CA THR A 212 8.46 7.98 -2.66
C THR A 212 8.23 9.31 -3.37
N LEU A 213 8.81 9.51 -4.56
CA LEU A 213 8.63 10.74 -5.34
C LEU A 213 7.31 10.79 -6.11
N ILE A 214 6.53 9.70 -6.15
CA ILE A 214 5.19 9.66 -6.77
C ILE A 214 4.24 10.66 -6.09
N GLU A 215 4.39 10.90 -4.78
CA GLU A 215 3.59 11.90 -4.06
C GLU A 215 3.90 13.33 -4.52
N HIS A 216 5.13 13.58 -4.99
CA HIS A 216 5.53 14.90 -5.51
C HIS A 216 5.09 15.10 -6.96
N ASP A 217 5.24 14.09 -7.82
CA ASP A 217 4.77 14.15 -9.20
C ASP A 217 4.37 12.73 -9.70
N PRO A 218 3.18 12.57 -10.30
CA PRO A 218 2.72 11.26 -10.79
C PRO A 218 3.61 10.65 -11.89
N ALA A 219 4.42 11.44 -12.61
CA ALA A 219 5.35 10.95 -13.62
C ALA A 219 6.38 9.96 -13.06
N TYR A 220 6.74 10.10 -11.77
CA TYR A 220 7.60 9.12 -11.10
C TYR A 220 7.00 7.71 -11.06
N SER A 221 5.68 7.54 -11.22
CA SER A 221 5.06 6.21 -11.32
C SER A 221 5.57 5.42 -12.54
N GLN A 222 5.80 6.11 -13.66
CA GLN A 222 6.40 5.50 -14.86
C GLN A 222 7.90 5.27 -14.67
N VAL A 223 8.62 6.17 -14.00
CA VAL A 223 10.05 5.96 -13.65
C VAL A 223 10.21 4.71 -12.80
N THR A 224 9.42 4.59 -11.73
CA THR A 224 9.44 3.43 -10.84
C THR A 224 9.10 2.14 -11.59
N ALA A 225 8.15 2.18 -12.53
CA ALA A 225 7.83 1.03 -13.38
C ALA A 225 9.02 0.64 -14.28
N ARG A 226 9.71 1.61 -14.89
CA ARG A 226 10.87 1.37 -15.76
C ARG A 226 12.07 0.80 -14.98
N LEU A 227 12.29 1.25 -13.75
CA LEU A 227 13.29 0.68 -12.86
C LEU A 227 12.95 -0.75 -12.42
N LEU A 228 11.68 -1.03 -12.12
CA LEU A 228 11.21 -2.39 -11.85
C LEU A 228 11.36 -3.29 -13.08
N LEU A 229 11.09 -2.77 -14.27
CA LEU A 229 11.21 -3.50 -15.52
C LEU A 229 12.65 -3.95 -15.82
N ASP A 230 13.66 -3.14 -15.47
CA ASP A 230 15.08 -3.53 -15.57
C ASP A 230 15.38 -4.77 -14.70
N GLN A 231 14.84 -4.81 -13.47
CA GLN A 231 14.96 -5.98 -12.59
C GLN A 231 14.29 -7.21 -13.19
N ILE A 232 13.08 -7.05 -13.71
CA ILE A 232 12.31 -8.14 -14.34
C ILE A 232 13.08 -8.70 -15.53
N ARG A 233 13.68 -7.84 -16.37
CA ARG A 233 14.52 -8.26 -17.51
C ARG A 233 15.73 -9.04 -17.04
N HIS A 234 16.45 -8.52 -16.04
CA HIS A 234 17.63 -9.17 -15.51
C HIS A 234 17.30 -10.54 -14.91
N GLU A 235 16.20 -10.66 -14.16
CA GLU A 235 15.73 -11.91 -13.57
C GLU A 235 15.41 -12.96 -14.64
N ILE A 236 14.68 -12.57 -15.70
CA ILE A 236 14.15 -13.51 -16.70
C ILE A 236 15.21 -13.87 -17.75
N LEU A 237 15.98 -12.89 -18.22
CA LEU A 237 17.01 -13.11 -19.25
C LEU A 237 18.32 -13.62 -18.65
N GLY A 238 18.53 -13.47 -17.34
CA GLY A 238 19.76 -13.86 -16.64
C GLY A 238 20.94 -12.91 -16.87
N GLU A 239 20.75 -11.85 -17.68
CA GLU A 239 21.76 -10.84 -17.97
C GLU A 239 21.11 -9.45 -18.08
N PRO A 240 21.88 -8.36 -17.85
CA PRO A 240 21.38 -7.01 -18.03
C PRO A 240 20.89 -6.76 -19.47
N ALA A 241 19.73 -6.12 -19.62
CA ALA A 241 19.19 -5.75 -20.93
C ALA A 241 18.51 -4.39 -20.87
N THR A 242 18.99 -3.45 -21.67
CA THR A 242 18.39 -2.12 -21.79
C THR A 242 17.09 -2.15 -22.59
N GLN A 243 16.33 -1.06 -22.55
CA GLN A 243 15.14 -0.90 -23.39
C GLN A 243 15.45 -1.06 -24.88
N ALA A 244 16.61 -0.59 -25.33
CA ALA A 244 17.04 -0.70 -26.72
C ALA A 244 17.34 -2.16 -27.10
N ASP A 245 18.02 -2.91 -26.22
CA ASP A 245 18.32 -4.34 -26.45
C ASP A 245 17.04 -5.16 -26.62
N MET A 246 15.96 -4.77 -25.94
CA MET A 246 14.68 -5.47 -26.06
C MET A 246 14.07 -5.47 -27.46
N ALA A 247 14.52 -4.57 -28.36
CA ALA A 247 14.16 -4.57 -29.78
C ALA A 247 14.43 -5.92 -30.47
N THR A 248 15.49 -6.63 -30.07
CA THR A 248 15.82 -7.97 -30.61
C THR A 248 15.55 -9.05 -29.57
N ARG A 249 15.87 -8.78 -28.30
CA ARG A 249 15.86 -9.79 -27.23
C ARG A 249 14.50 -10.42 -27.00
N TYR A 250 13.39 -9.71 -27.19
CA TYR A 250 12.06 -10.30 -27.07
C TYR A 250 11.84 -11.45 -28.07
N ALA A 251 12.22 -11.25 -29.33
CA ALA A 251 12.05 -12.27 -30.38
C ALA A 251 12.97 -13.48 -30.16
N GLU A 252 14.18 -13.27 -29.62
CA GLU A 252 15.12 -14.33 -29.27
C GLU A 252 14.64 -15.17 -28.08
N TYR A 253 14.13 -14.50 -27.03
CA TYR A 253 13.70 -15.14 -25.80
C TYR A 253 12.36 -15.88 -25.94
N PHE A 254 11.42 -15.35 -26.74
CA PHE A 254 10.03 -15.79 -26.76
C PHE A 254 9.84 -17.29 -27.10
N PRO A 255 10.48 -17.86 -28.14
CA PRO A 255 10.36 -19.29 -28.43
C PRO A 255 10.87 -20.17 -27.28
N GLY A 256 11.99 -19.79 -26.66
CA GLY A 256 12.56 -20.49 -25.51
C GLY A 256 11.65 -20.44 -24.28
N PHE A 257 10.97 -19.31 -24.06
CA PHE A 257 9.94 -19.18 -23.03
C PHE A 257 8.79 -20.16 -23.23
N ILE A 258 8.22 -20.24 -24.44
CA ILE A 258 7.11 -21.16 -24.73
C ILE A 258 7.55 -22.62 -24.53
N GLN A 259 8.71 -23.00 -25.06
CA GLN A 259 9.25 -24.35 -24.90
C GLN A 259 9.49 -24.71 -23.43
N ARG A 260 10.09 -23.80 -22.66
CA ARG A 260 10.30 -23.99 -21.22
C ARG A 260 8.97 -24.13 -20.49
N GLY A 261 8.00 -23.26 -20.77
CA GLY A 261 6.68 -23.28 -20.15
C GLY A 261 5.91 -24.58 -20.41
N ILE A 262 6.03 -25.16 -21.61
CA ILE A 262 5.47 -26.48 -21.94
C ILE A 262 6.22 -27.57 -21.18
N ALA A 263 7.54 -27.54 -21.16
CA ALA A 263 8.37 -28.56 -20.52
C ALA A 263 8.14 -28.66 -19.00
N VAL A 264 7.78 -27.55 -18.34
CA VAL A 264 7.43 -27.53 -16.91
C VAL A 264 5.92 -27.58 -16.66
N GLU A 265 5.12 -27.95 -17.67
CA GLU A 265 3.66 -28.13 -17.58
C GLU A 265 2.86 -26.88 -17.18
N LEU A 266 3.45 -25.68 -17.34
CA LEU A 266 2.74 -24.41 -17.14
C LEU A 266 1.91 -24.03 -18.36
N LEU A 267 2.37 -24.39 -19.56
CA LEU A 267 1.70 -24.11 -20.84
C LEU A 267 1.12 -25.38 -21.46
N ASP A 268 0.02 -25.20 -22.20
CA ASP A 268 -0.56 -26.24 -23.06
C ASP A 268 0.39 -26.54 -24.23
N ASP A 269 0.50 -27.81 -24.62
CA ASP A 269 1.40 -28.26 -25.69
C ASP A 269 1.08 -27.62 -27.05
N LYS A 270 -0.19 -27.28 -27.30
CA LYS A 270 -0.63 -26.59 -28.52
C LYS A 270 -0.03 -25.20 -28.66
N MET A 271 0.43 -24.58 -27.58
CA MET A 271 1.14 -23.29 -27.66
C MET A 271 2.43 -23.39 -28.48
N GLY A 272 3.03 -24.58 -28.57
CA GLY A 272 4.21 -24.85 -29.40
C GLY A 272 3.92 -25.04 -30.90
N HIS A 273 2.65 -25.13 -31.30
CA HIS A 273 2.26 -25.35 -32.71
C HIS A 273 2.17 -24.05 -33.54
N TYR A 274 2.31 -22.88 -32.92
CA TYR A 274 2.35 -21.60 -33.60
C TYR A 274 3.68 -21.37 -34.32
N ASP A 275 3.68 -20.48 -35.32
CA ASP A 275 4.92 -19.86 -35.81
C ASP A 275 5.46 -18.86 -34.78
N LEU A 276 6.25 -19.36 -33.83
CA LEU A 276 6.82 -18.57 -32.74
C LEU A 276 7.81 -17.50 -33.21
N ALA A 277 8.44 -17.68 -34.38
CA ALA A 277 9.32 -16.69 -34.96
C ALA A 277 8.51 -15.49 -35.47
N ARG A 278 7.40 -15.74 -36.19
CA ARG A 278 6.47 -14.70 -36.63
C ARG A 278 5.85 -13.97 -35.45
N LEU A 279 5.43 -14.67 -34.40
CA LEU A 279 4.85 -14.04 -33.21
C LEU A 279 5.89 -13.27 -32.39
N GLY A 280 7.10 -13.80 -32.21
CA GLY A 280 8.20 -13.11 -31.54
C GLY A 280 8.56 -11.80 -32.24
N ALA A 281 8.57 -11.77 -33.57
CA ALA A 281 8.80 -10.56 -34.36
C ALA A 281 7.66 -9.51 -34.27
N ALA A 282 6.46 -9.93 -33.84
CA ALA A 282 5.32 -9.03 -33.67
C ALA A 282 5.31 -8.28 -32.33
N LEU A 283 6.10 -8.75 -31.34
CA LEU A 283 6.21 -8.12 -30.02
C LEU A 283 6.73 -6.69 -30.14
N LYS A 284 6.18 -5.78 -29.32
CA LYS A 284 6.45 -4.33 -29.30
C LYS A 284 7.06 -3.91 -27.96
N PRO A 285 8.41 -3.94 -27.83
CA PRO A 285 9.09 -3.64 -26.57
C PRO A 285 8.83 -2.23 -26.05
N GLU A 286 8.56 -1.27 -26.94
CA GLU A 286 8.19 0.10 -26.60
C GLU A 286 6.93 0.18 -25.74
N ARG A 287 6.04 -0.83 -25.80
CA ARG A 287 4.83 -0.88 -24.98
C ARG A 287 5.12 -1.19 -23.51
N ASP A 288 6.31 -1.71 -23.17
CA ASP A 288 6.71 -1.84 -21.77
C ASP A 288 6.78 -0.47 -21.06
N LEU A 289 7.06 0.60 -21.79
CA LEU A 289 7.17 1.95 -21.24
C LEU A 289 5.81 2.60 -20.92
N GLN A 290 4.70 1.95 -21.28
CA GLN A 290 3.34 2.42 -20.97
C GLN A 290 2.92 2.12 -19.53
N PHE A 291 3.59 1.18 -18.87
CA PHE A 291 3.21 0.75 -17.53
C PHE A 291 3.41 1.85 -16.48
N GLN A 292 2.42 1.98 -15.61
CA GLN A 292 2.58 2.59 -14.30
C GLN A 292 3.03 1.54 -13.28
N TYR A 293 3.65 1.99 -12.19
CA TYR A 293 4.24 1.10 -11.19
C TYR A 293 3.25 0.06 -10.64
N LEU A 294 2.05 0.50 -10.24
CA LEU A 294 1.03 -0.40 -9.70
C LEU A 294 0.62 -1.49 -10.70
N GLY A 295 0.53 -1.15 -11.98
CA GLY A 295 0.16 -2.07 -13.05
C GLY A 295 1.22 -3.15 -13.23
N LEU A 296 2.48 -2.75 -13.39
CA LEU A 296 3.59 -3.70 -13.58
C LEU A 296 3.82 -4.56 -12.34
N GLN A 297 3.79 -3.96 -11.15
CA GLN A 297 3.91 -4.68 -9.87
C GLN A 297 2.81 -5.73 -9.73
N THR A 298 1.56 -5.37 -10.08
CA THR A 298 0.43 -6.31 -10.03
C THR A 298 0.66 -7.51 -10.95
N LEU A 299 1.16 -7.29 -12.17
CA LEU A 299 1.46 -8.38 -13.11
C LEU A 299 2.60 -9.25 -12.60
N TYR A 300 3.69 -8.65 -12.13
CA TYR A 300 4.84 -9.38 -11.59
C TYR A 300 4.50 -10.24 -10.37
N ASP A 301 3.74 -9.69 -9.44
CA ASP A 301 3.41 -10.38 -8.19
C ASP A 301 2.48 -11.56 -8.40
N ARG A 302 1.56 -11.47 -9.36
CA ARG A 302 0.42 -12.39 -9.43
C ARG A 302 0.24 -13.08 -10.77
N TYR A 303 0.55 -12.43 -11.89
CA TYR A 303 0.15 -12.91 -13.23
C TYR A 303 1.27 -13.57 -14.01
N PHE A 304 2.51 -13.05 -13.93
CA PHE A 304 3.61 -13.61 -14.68
C PHE A 304 3.93 -15.03 -14.22
N LEU A 305 4.09 -15.93 -15.19
CA LEU A 305 4.47 -17.30 -14.93
C LEU A 305 5.84 -17.37 -14.24
N HIS A 306 5.96 -18.31 -13.30
CA HIS A 306 7.18 -18.50 -12.52
C HIS A 306 7.45 -19.98 -12.24
N THR A 307 8.72 -20.31 -12.04
CA THR A 307 9.19 -21.63 -11.59
C THR A 307 10.05 -21.43 -10.34
N ASP A 308 9.73 -22.12 -9.25
CA ASP A 308 10.45 -22.00 -7.96
C ASP A 308 10.60 -20.55 -7.46
N GLY A 309 9.54 -19.76 -7.63
CA GLY A 309 9.50 -18.35 -7.24
C GLY A 309 10.20 -17.37 -8.19
N LYS A 310 10.91 -17.86 -9.23
CA LYS A 310 11.56 -17.04 -10.25
C LYS A 310 10.67 -16.87 -11.47
N ARG A 311 10.44 -15.63 -11.88
CA ARG A 311 9.61 -15.30 -13.04
C ARG A 311 10.32 -15.78 -14.31
N ILE A 312 9.52 -16.25 -15.24
CA ILE A 312 9.99 -16.73 -16.54
C ILE A 312 9.33 -16.00 -17.69
N GLU A 313 8.47 -15.00 -17.41
CA GLU A 313 7.57 -14.35 -18.37
C GLU A 313 7.72 -12.82 -18.36
N LEU A 314 8.08 -12.25 -19.50
CA LEU A 314 8.17 -10.79 -19.70
C LEU A 314 6.81 -10.16 -20.04
N PRO A 315 6.61 -8.84 -19.83
CA PRO A 315 5.31 -8.19 -20.04
C PRO A 315 4.71 -8.35 -21.45
N GLN A 316 5.50 -8.18 -22.52
CA GLN A 316 4.95 -8.38 -23.87
C GLN A 316 4.68 -9.86 -24.16
N ALA A 317 5.51 -10.76 -23.63
CA ALA A 317 5.31 -12.21 -23.76
C ALA A 317 4.04 -12.66 -23.04
N PHE A 318 3.73 -12.06 -21.88
CA PHE A 318 2.47 -12.25 -21.17
C PHE A 318 1.25 -11.94 -22.04
N PHE A 319 1.20 -10.75 -22.65
CA PHE A 319 0.08 -10.40 -23.53
C PHE A 319 0.00 -11.30 -24.76
N MET A 320 1.14 -11.67 -25.35
CA MET A 320 1.18 -12.59 -26.49
C MET A 320 0.72 -13.99 -26.10
N ARG A 321 1.12 -14.52 -24.94
CA ARG A 321 0.62 -15.80 -24.42
C ARG A 321 -0.89 -15.78 -24.29
N VAL A 322 -1.45 -14.73 -23.70
CA VAL A 322 -2.91 -14.60 -23.54
C VAL A 322 -3.59 -14.59 -24.92
N ALA A 323 -3.08 -13.79 -25.85
CA ALA A 323 -3.60 -13.70 -27.20
C ALA A 323 -3.54 -15.04 -27.96
N MET A 324 -2.42 -15.75 -27.89
CA MET A 324 -2.26 -17.10 -28.45
C MET A 324 -3.24 -18.09 -27.82
N GLY A 325 -3.41 -18.06 -26.50
CA GLY A 325 -4.34 -18.93 -25.79
C GLY A 325 -5.79 -18.75 -26.28
N LEU A 326 -6.20 -17.50 -26.53
CA LEU A 326 -7.52 -17.17 -27.07
C LEU A 326 -7.68 -17.56 -28.54
N ALA A 327 -6.60 -17.52 -29.33
CA ALA A 327 -6.62 -17.81 -30.77
C ALA A 327 -6.43 -19.30 -31.13
N LEU A 328 -6.30 -20.22 -30.16
CA LEU A 328 -6.04 -21.64 -30.43
C LEU A 328 -7.08 -22.31 -31.35
N GLY A 329 -8.33 -21.84 -31.32
CA GLY A 329 -9.43 -22.34 -32.15
C GLY A 329 -9.61 -21.64 -33.50
N GLU A 330 -8.81 -20.59 -33.78
CA GLU A 330 -8.94 -19.82 -35.01
C GLU A 330 -8.36 -20.55 -36.23
N ILE A 331 -8.83 -20.19 -37.42
CA ILE A 331 -8.33 -20.75 -38.69
C ILE A 331 -6.94 -20.18 -39.01
N ASP A 332 -6.79 -18.85 -38.97
CA ASP A 332 -5.51 -18.14 -39.11
C ASP A 332 -5.07 -17.64 -37.73
N ARG A 333 -4.49 -18.56 -36.96
CA ARG A 333 -4.20 -18.36 -35.55
C ARG A 333 -3.18 -17.25 -35.32
N GLU A 334 -2.11 -17.18 -36.10
CA GLU A 334 -1.07 -16.19 -35.95
C GLU A 334 -1.59 -14.78 -36.19
N THR A 335 -2.37 -14.58 -37.26
CA THR A 335 -2.95 -13.26 -37.54
C THR A 335 -3.89 -12.82 -36.41
N ARG A 336 -4.72 -13.73 -35.90
CA ARG A 336 -5.63 -13.44 -34.77
C ARG A 336 -4.90 -13.20 -33.45
N ALA A 337 -3.87 -14.00 -33.16
CA ALA A 337 -3.02 -13.78 -31.99
C ALA A 337 -2.33 -12.41 -32.03
N ILE A 338 -1.83 -11.98 -33.19
CA ILE A 338 -1.23 -10.65 -33.34
C ILE A 338 -2.28 -9.54 -33.15
N GLU A 339 -3.49 -9.71 -33.70
CA GLU A 339 -4.60 -8.78 -33.50
C GLU A 339 -4.97 -8.64 -32.01
N PHE A 340 -5.18 -9.75 -31.32
CA PHE A 340 -5.51 -9.75 -29.89
C PHE A 340 -4.37 -9.21 -29.03
N TYR A 341 -3.12 -9.57 -29.35
CA TYR A 341 -1.94 -9.02 -28.69
C TYR A 341 -1.89 -7.51 -28.80
N ASN A 342 -2.16 -6.95 -29.98
CA ASN A 342 -2.14 -5.51 -30.19
C ASN A 342 -3.16 -4.82 -29.28
N VAL A 343 -4.40 -5.30 -29.27
CA VAL A 343 -5.47 -4.74 -28.44
C VAL A 343 -5.16 -4.83 -26.93
N LEU A 344 -4.59 -5.95 -26.48
CA LEU A 344 -4.24 -6.16 -25.06
C LEU A 344 -3.04 -5.29 -24.63
N SER A 345 -1.99 -5.26 -25.43
CA SER A 345 -0.72 -4.60 -25.07
C SER A 345 -0.72 -3.08 -25.29
N THR A 346 -1.68 -2.52 -26.04
CA THR A 346 -1.94 -1.07 -26.08
C THR A 346 -2.84 -0.59 -24.94
N PHE A 347 -3.35 -1.52 -24.12
CA PHE A 347 -4.33 -1.27 -23.07
C PHE A 347 -5.69 -0.76 -23.57
N ASP A 348 -6.00 -0.87 -24.86
CA ASP A 348 -7.29 -0.48 -25.43
C ASP A 348 -8.43 -1.36 -24.89
N PHE A 349 -8.12 -2.63 -24.61
CA PHE A 349 -8.99 -3.54 -23.89
C PHE A 349 -8.15 -4.46 -23.01
N MET A 350 -8.74 -4.87 -21.88
CA MET A 350 -8.12 -5.83 -20.98
C MET A 350 -9.09 -6.95 -20.67
N SER A 351 -8.66 -8.18 -20.93
CA SER A 351 -9.43 -9.37 -20.58
C SER A 351 -9.63 -9.49 -19.07
N SER A 352 -10.64 -10.27 -18.67
CA SER A 352 -10.90 -10.55 -17.27
C SER A 352 -9.71 -11.26 -16.61
N THR A 353 -9.61 -11.15 -15.27
CA THR A 353 -8.58 -11.83 -14.47
C THR A 353 -8.38 -13.31 -14.82
N PRO A 354 -9.41 -14.19 -14.81
CA PRO A 354 -9.22 -15.61 -15.13
C PRO A 354 -8.69 -15.83 -16.55
N THR A 355 -9.12 -15.01 -17.52
CA THR A 355 -8.59 -15.08 -18.88
C THR A 355 -7.10 -14.74 -18.91
N LEU A 356 -6.67 -13.64 -18.28
CA LEU A 356 -5.27 -13.25 -18.21
C LEU A 356 -4.38 -14.29 -17.51
N PHE A 357 -4.89 -14.90 -16.42
CA PHE A 357 -4.18 -15.91 -15.66
C PHE A 357 -3.99 -17.22 -16.43
N ASN A 358 -5.07 -17.72 -17.04
CA ASN A 358 -5.14 -19.12 -17.46
C ASN A 358 -5.00 -19.32 -18.96
N SER A 359 -5.11 -18.27 -19.78
CA SER A 359 -4.98 -18.40 -21.24
C SER A 359 -3.62 -18.99 -21.62
N GLY A 360 -3.65 -20.04 -22.45
CA GLY A 360 -2.47 -20.75 -22.93
C GLY A 360 -1.86 -21.73 -21.94
N THR A 361 -2.48 -21.91 -20.76
CA THR A 361 -2.04 -22.90 -19.76
C THR A 361 -2.75 -24.24 -19.97
N GLN A 362 -2.20 -25.33 -19.41
CA GLN A 362 -2.78 -26.68 -19.51
C GLN A 362 -4.25 -26.79 -19.05
N ARG A 363 -4.68 -25.92 -18.13
CA ARG A 363 -6.07 -25.83 -17.65
C ARG A 363 -6.56 -24.41 -17.80
N SER A 364 -6.89 -24.05 -19.03
CA SER A 364 -7.38 -22.73 -19.42
C SER A 364 -8.82 -22.45 -18.92
N GLN A 365 -9.01 -22.29 -17.61
CA GLN A 365 -10.28 -21.83 -17.03
C GLN A 365 -10.44 -20.32 -17.26
N LEU A 366 -10.97 -19.93 -18.41
CA LEU A 366 -10.98 -18.52 -18.85
C LEU A 366 -12.07 -17.68 -18.20
N SER A 367 -13.12 -18.32 -17.70
CA SER A 367 -14.25 -17.69 -17.02
C SER A 367 -14.27 -18.07 -15.55
N SER A 368 -14.73 -17.18 -14.70
CA SER A 368 -14.79 -17.42 -13.25
C SER A 368 -16.06 -16.90 -12.60
N CYS A 369 -17.13 -16.69 -13.36
CA CYS A 369 -18.41 -16.24 -12.81
C CYS A 369 -19.49 -17.24 -13.21
N TYR A 370 -20.15 -17.84 -12.24
CA TYR A 370 -21.15 -18.87 -12.47
C TYR A 370 -22.43 -18.57 -11.69
N LEU A 371 -23.55 -18.97 -12.26
CA LEU A 371 -24.86 -18.89 -11.64
C LEU A 371 -25.45 -20.29 -11.59
N THR A 372 -26.01 -20.67 -10.45
CA THR A 372 -26.74 -21.93 -10.26
C THR A 372 -28.08 -21.64 -9.58
N THR A 373 -29.08 -22.47 -9.87
CA THR A 373 -30.36 -22.51 -9.14
C THR A 373 -30.42 -23.83 -8.39
N VAL A 374 -30.79 -23.77 -7.10
CA VAL A 374 -30.77 -24.93 -6.21
C VAL A 374 -32.15 -25.58 -6.20
N ALA A 375 -32.22 -26.88 -6.51
CA ALA A 375 -33.48 -27.62 -6.49
C ALA A 375 -33.98 -27.90 -5.06
N ASP A 376 -35.29 -28.05 -4.89
CA ASP A 376 -35.94 -28.35 -3.60
C ASP A 376 -35.98 -29.85 -3.26
N ASP A 377 -34.83 -30.50 -3.38
CA ASP A 377 -34.62 -31.89 -2.96
C ASP A 377 -33.19 -32.08 -2.44
N LEU A 378 -32.99 -33.06 -1.57
CA LEU A 378 -31.71 -33.20 -0.86
C LEU A 378 -30.55 -33.53 -1.80
N ASP A 379 -30.80 -34.32 -2.86
CA ASP A 379 -29.78 -34.69 -3.82
C ASP A 379 -29.36 -33.47 -4.65
N GLY A 380 -30.34 -32.68 -5.12
CA GLY A 380 -30.11 -31.42 -5.82
C GLY A 380 -29.38 -30.37 -4.98
N ILE A 381 -29.72 -30.23 -3.69
CA ILE A 381 -29.03 -29.34 -2.76
C ILE A 381 -27.55 -29.72 -2.61
N TYR A 382 -27.25 -31.00 -2.39
CA TYR A 382 -25.88 -31.45 -2.19
C TYR A 382 -25.07 -31.49 -3.50
N GLU A 383 -25.72 -31.74 -4.65
CA GLU A 383 -25.06 -31.59 -5.95
C GLU A 383 -24.68 -30.12 -6.20
N ALA A 384 -25.55 -29.16 -5.88
CA ALA A 384 -25.21 -27.73 -5.97
C ALA A 384 -24.03 -27.35 -5.05
N ILE A 385 -23.96 -27.89 -3.84
CA ILE A 385 -22.81 -27.68 -2.94
C ILE A 385 -21.53 -28.28 -3.51
N LYS A 386 -21.60 -29.47 -4.12
CA LYS A 386 -20.47 -30.10 -4.82
C LYS A 386 -20.02 -29.27 -6.02
N GLU A 387 -20.95 -28.77 -6.83
CA GLU A 387 -20.65 -27.87 -7.94
C GLU A 387 -19.97 -26.59 -7.46
N ASN A 388 -20.48 -25.98 -6.38
CA ASN A 388 -19.85 -24.81 -5.75
C ASN A 388 -18.39 -25.08 -5.38
N ALA A 389 -18.09 -26.24 -4.79
CA ALA A 389 -16.72 -26.62 -4.45
C ALA A 389 -15.85 -26.80 -5.70
N LEU A 390 -16.36 -27.46 -6.74
CA LEU A 390 -15.61 -27.72 -7.98
C LEU A 390 -15.34 -26.43 -8.77
N LEU A 391 -16.32 -25.53 -8.87
CA LEU A 391 -16.18 -24.25 -9.54
C LEU A 391 -15.25 -23.29 -8.77
N SER A 392 -15.31 -23.31 -7.43
CA SER A 392 -14.43 -22.50 -6.57
C SER A 392 -12.97 -22.96 -6.60
N LYS A 393 -12.71 -24.24 -6.89
CA LYS A 393 -11.35 -24.82 -6.95
C LYS A 393 -10.40 -24.01 -7.83
N PHE A 394 -10.90 -23.40 -8.90
CA PHE A 394 -10.13 -22.60 -9.86
C PHE A 394 -10.53 -21.11 -9.84
N ALA A 395 -10.84 -20.59 -8.65
CA ALA A 395 -11.16 -19.18 -8.42
C ALA A 395 -12.49 -18.69 -9.04
N GLY A 396 -13.47 -19.57 -9.22
CA GLY A 396 -14.83 -19.19 -9.55
C GLY A 396 -15.51 -18.39 -8.43
N GLY A 397 -16.13 -17.26 -8.78
CA GLY A 397 -17.15 -16.59 -7.99
C GLY A 397 -18.53 -17.11 -8.36
N LEU A 398 -19.39 -17.25 -7.36
CA LEU A 398 -20.64 -17.99 -7.45
C LEU A 398 -21.84 -17.14 -7.06
N GLY A 399 -22.88 -17.18 -7.87
CA GLY A 399 -24.23 -16.77 -7.51
C GLY A 399 -25.12 -18.00 -7.41
N ASN A 400 -25.73 -18.23 -6.25
CA ASN A 400 -26.67 -19.31 -6.06
C ASN A 400 -28.06 -18.74 -5.81
N ASP A 401 -29.02 -19.09 -6.64
CA ASP A 401 -30.43 -18.88 -6.34
C ASP A 401 -30.92 -20.01 -5.43
N TRP A 402 -31.38 -19.63 -4.24
CA TRP A 402 -31.89 -20.53 -3.20
C TRP A 402 -33.41 -20.50 -3.07
N THR A 403 -34.10 -19.75 -3.94
CA THR A 403 -35.52 -19.44 -3.75
C THR A 403 -36.41 -20.67 -3.81
N ASN A 404 -36.07 -21.68 -4.61
CA ASN A 404 -36.89 -22.88 -4.74
C ASN A 404 -36.92 -23.73 -3.45
N VAL A 405 -35.89 -23.65 -2.60
CA VAL A 405 -35.75 -24.52 -1.42
C VAL A 405 -36.79 -24.16 -0.37
N ARG A 406 -37.59 -25.15 0.07
CA ARG A 406 -38.72 -24.91 0.97
C ARG A 406 -38.32 -24.33 2.32
N ALA A 407 -39.16 -23.41 2.80
CA ALA A 407 -38.92 -22.66 4.02
C ALA A 407 -39.13 -23.47 5.32
N LEU A 408 -38.75 -22.87 6.46
CA LEU A 408 -38.96 -23.41 7.81
C LEU A 408 -40.42 -23.81 8.04
N GLY A 409 -40.63 -25.01 8.60
CA GLY A 409 -41.96 -25.51 8.94
C GLY A 409 -42.69 -26.26 7.82
N SER A 410 -42.21 -26.17 6.58
CA SER A 410 -42.77 -26.89 5.42
C SER A 410 -42.72 -28.40 5.60
N HIS A 411 -43.75 -29.12 5.14
CA HIS A 411 -43.79 -30.59 5.23
C HIS A 411 -42.73 -31.23 4.34
N ILE A 412 -42.08 -32.29 4.84
CA ILE A 412 -41.16 -33.12 4.07
C ILE A 412 -41.79 -34.49 3.83
N LYS A 413 -42.12 -34.75 2.56
CA LYS A 413 -42.61 -36.06 2.11
C LYS A 413 -41.50 -37.10 2.28
N GLY A 414 -41.83 -38.26 2.86
CA GLY A 414 -40.89 -39.36 3.10
C GLY A 414 -40.38 -39.42 4.55
N THR A 415 -39.76 -38.35 5.06
CA THR A 415 -39.33 -38.29 6.48
C THR A 415 -40.48 -37.97 7.43
N ASN A 416 -41.59 -37.44 6.91
CA ASN A 416 -42.78 -37.03 7.66
C ASN A 416 -42.47 -35.99 8.76
N GLY A 417 -41.42 -35.20 8.56
CA GLY A 417 -40.99 -34.11 9.44
C GLY A 417 -41.29 -32.73 8.85
N LYS A 418 -40.73 -31.70 9.49
CA LYS A 418 -40.78 -30.30 9.04
C LYS A 418 -39.39 -29.81 8.66
N SER A 419 -39.29 -29.06 7.55
CA SER A 419 -38.07 -28.39 7.12
C SER A 419 -37.57 -27.40 8.18
N GLN A 420 -36.24 -27.24 8.25
CA GLN A 420 -35.57 -26.22 9.06
C GLN A 420 -35.26 -24.96 8.24
N GLY A 421 -35.75 -24.88 7.01
CA GLY A 421 -35.54 -23.75 6.11
C GLY A 421 -34.18 -23.79 5.40
N VAL A 422 -33.87 -22.70 4.71
CA VAL A 422 -32.68 -22.59 3.86
C VAL A 422 -31.38 -22.40 4.66
N VAL A 423 -31.46 -21.78 5.84
CA VAL A 423 -30.27 -21.31 6.57
C VAL A 423 -29.28 -22.41 6.99
N PRO A 424 -29.72 -23.60 7.47
CA PRO A 424 -28.79 -24.70 7.74
C PRO A 424 -27.98 -25.12 6.51
N PHE A 425 -28.58 -25.14 5.32
CA PHE A 425 -27.87 -25.45 4.07
C PHE A 425 -26.92 -24.32 3.68
N LEU A 426 -27.34 -23.06 3.84
CA LEU A 426 -26.47 -21.90 3.63
C LEU A 426 -25.24 -21.89 4.55
N LYS A 427 -25.34 -22.44 5.77
CA LYS A 427 -24.17 -22.63 6.65
C LYS A 427 -23.17 -23.64 6.06
N VAL A 428 -23.65 -24.71 5.40
CA VAL A 428 -22.76 -25.66 4.69
C VAL A 428 -22.06 -24.97 3.51
N VAL A 429 -22.78 -24.12 2.77
CA VAL A 429 -22.22 -23.32 1.68
C VAL A 429 -21.14 -22.36 2.18
N ASN A 430 -21.41 -21.67 3.30
CA ASN A 430 -20.45 -20.79 3.97
C ASN A 430 -19.13 -21.52 4.25
N ASP A 431 -19.21 -22.69 4.90
CA ASP A 431 -18.03 -23.44 5.30
C ASP A 431 -17.33 -24.08 4.09
N THR A 432 -18.08 -24.39 3.04
CA THR A 432 -17.51 -24.83 1.75
C THR A 432 -16.68 -23.71 1.10
N ALA A 433 -17.16 -22.46 1.13
CA ALA A 433 -16.41 -21.32 0.60
C ALA A 433 -15.11 -21.08 1.38
N VAL A 434 -15.13 -21.28 2.71
CA VAL A 434 -13.94 -21.21 3.57
C VAL A 434 -12.98 -22.36 3.28
N ALA A 435 -13.48 -23.57 3.04
CA ALA A 435 -12.65 -24.73 2.74
C ALA A 435 -11.97 -24.61 1.37
N VAL A 436 -12.66 -24.08 0.36
CA VAL A 436 -12.18 -24.00 -1.03
C VAL A 436 -11.73 -22.57 -1.39
N ASN A 437 -10.64 -22.13 -0.77
CA ASN A 437 -10.05 -20.78 -0.94
C ASN A 437 -9.25 -20.60 -2.24
N GLN A 438 -9.85 -20.87 -3.40
CA GLN A 438 -9.32 -20.52 -4.73
C GLN A 438 -7.83 -20.83 -4.94
N GLY A 439 -7.36 -22.00 -4.48
CA GLY A 439 -5.96 -22.42 -4.59
C GLY A 439 -4.97 -21.56 -3.77
N GLY A 440 -5.42 -20.90 -2.71
CA GLY A 440 -4.61 -20.05 -1.83
C GLY A 440 -4.34 -18.64 -2.36
N LYS A 441 -4.80 -18.30 -3.56
CA LYS A 441 -4.55 -16.98 -4.18
C LYS A 441 -5.52 -15.89 -3.69
N ARG A 442 -6.78 -16.25 -3.39
CA ARG A 442 -7.84 -15.35 -2.89
C ARG A 442 -8.86 -16.13 -2.03
N LYS A 443 -9.61 -15.42 -1.18
CA LYS A 443 -10.73 -16.04 -0.43
C LYS A 443 -11.83 -16.47 -1.40
N GLY A 444 -12.44 -17.63 -1.16
CA GLY A 444 -13.65 -18.05 -1.86
C GLY A 444 -14.78 -17.04 -1.66
N ALA A 445 -15.58 -16.79 -2.70
CA ALA A 445 -16.69 -15.85 -2.64
C ALA A 445 -17.91 -16.45 -3.32
N VAL A 446 -19.01 -16.51 -2.57
CA VAL A 446 -20.32 -16.99 -3.03
C VAL A 446 -21.39 -16.05 -2.52
N CYS A 447 -22.40 -15.79 -3.36
CA CYS A 447 -23.56 -14.99 -3.03
C CYS A 447 -24.82 -15.84 -3.15
N ALA A 448 -25.56 -15.98 -2.05
CA ALA A 448 -26.90 -16.55 -2.07
C ALA A 448 -27.92 -15.46 -2.44
N TYR A 449 -28.88 -15.80 -3.30
CA TYR A 449 -30.04 -15.00 -3.65
C TYR A 449 -31.30 -15.65 -3.09
N LEU A 450 -32.20 -14.82 -2.56
CA LEU A 450 -33.50 -15.27 -2.05
C LEU A 450 -34.58 -14.24 -2.40
N GLU A 451 -35.73 -14.70 -2.89
CA GLU A 451 -36.85 -13.82 -3.20
C GLU A 451 -37.51 -13.23 -1.96
N THR A 452 -38.05 -12.01 -2.13
CA THR A 452 -38.56 -11.19 -1.02
C THR A 452 -39.86 -11.73 -0.42
N TRP A 453 -40.60 -12.58 -1.14
CA TRP A 453 -41.79 -13.26 -0.62
C TRP A 453 -41.47 -14.57 0.12
N HIS A 454 -40.22 -15.02 0.09
CA HIS A 454 -39.83 -16.29 0.71
C HIS A 454 -40.03 -16.24 2.23
N LEU A 455 -40.62 -17.27 2.82
CA LEU A 455 -40.95 -17.30 4.25
C LEU A 455 -39.73 -17.20 5.19
N ASP A 456 -38.56 -17.65 4.76
CA ASP A 456 -37.30 -17.49 5.52
C ASP A 456 -36.61 -16.12 5.30
N ILE A 457 -37.21 -15.16 4.56
CA ILE A 457 -36.55 -13.90 4.16
C ILE A 457 -36.05 -13.10 5.37
N GLU A 458 -36.83 -13.01 6.45
CA GLU A 458 -36.44 -12.22 7.62
C GLU A 458 -35.18 -12.77 8.29
N GLU A 459 -35.04 -14.10 8.37
CA GLU A 459 -33.81 -14.73 8.87
C GLU A 459 -32.65 -14.51 7.91
N PHE A 460 -32.91 -14.63 6.60
CA PHE A 460 -31.92 -14.44 5.55
C PHE A 460 -31.27 -13.04 5.61
N LEU A 461 -32.06 -12.00 5.89
CA LEU A 461 -31.57 -10.62 6.04
C LEU A 461 -30.60 -10.45 7.22
N GLU A 462 -30.66 -11.33 8.22
CA GLU A 462 -29.82 -11.25 9.41
C GLU A 462 -28.53 -12.08 9.36
N LEU A 463 -28.32 -12.88 8.31
CA LEU A 463 -27.23 -13.86 8.21
C LEU A 463 -25.83 -13.26 8.40
N ARG A 464 -25.68 -11.96 8.14
CA ARG A 464 -24.40 -11.23 8.22
C ARG A 464 -24.25 -10.35 9.46
N LYS A 465 -25.22 -10.34 10.39
CA LYS A 465 -25.08 -9.60 11.66
C LYS A 465 -23.92 -10.16 12.48
N ASN A 466 -23.12 -9.27 13.08
CA ASN A 466 -21.97 -9.64 13.91
C ASN A 466 -22.35 -10.29 15.26
N THR A 467 -23.61 -10.18 15.68
CA THR A 467 -24.12 -10.71 16.95
C THR A 467 -25.37 -11.56 16.71
N GLY A 468 -25.69 -12.42 17.68
CA GLY A 468 -26.80 -13.38 17.62
C GLY A 468 -26.32 -14.82 17.75
N ASP A 469 -27.20 -15.78 17.45
CA ASP A 469 -26.87 -17.21 17.43
C ASP A 469 -26.04 -17.53 16.18
N ASP A 470 -24.79 -17.99 16.36
CA ASP A 470 -23.86 -18.32 15.27
C ASP A 470 -24.39 -19.42 14.33
N ARG A 471 -25.28 -20.28 14.85
CA ARG A 471 -25.94 -21.32 14.04
C ARG A 471 -26.77 -20.74 12.90
N ARG A 472 -27.16 -19.47 13.01
CA ARG A 472 -27.99 -18.73 12.04
C ARG A 472 -27.19 -17.58 11.41
N ARG A 473 -25.88 -17.77 11.24
CA ARG A 473 -24.96 -16.79 10.63
C ARG A 473 -24.07 -17.43 9.58
N THR A 474 -23.81 -16.68 8.52
CA THR A 474 -22.92 -17.06 7.41
C THR A 474 -21.98 -15.91 7.08
N HIS A 475 -20.95 -15.71 7.91
CA HIS A 475 -20.06 -14.54 7.82
C HIS A 475 -19.21 -14.48 6.55
N ASP A 476 -18.94 -15.62 5.92
CA ASP A 476 -18.06 -15.77 4.78
C ASP A 476 -18.81 -15.90 3.44
N MET A 477 -20.14 -15.85 3.46
CA MET A 477 -21.00 -15.87 2.27
C MET A 477 -21.75 -14.55 2.11
N ASN A 478 -21.84 -14.01 0.89
CA ASN A 478 -22.66 -12.84 0.58
C ASN A 478 -24.15 -13.22 0.43
N THR A 479 -25.02 -12.25 0.67
CA THR A 479 -26.47 -12.40 0.49
C THR A 479 -26.99 -11.27 -0.38
N ALA A 480 -28.00 -11.58 -1.20
CA ALA A 480 -28.67 -10.62 -2.07
C ALA A 480 -30.17 -10.91 -2.09
N ASN A 481 -30.97 -9.85 -2.06
CA ASN A 481 -32.41 -9.95 -2.23
C ASN A 481 -32.74 -9.99 -3.73
N TRP A 482 -33.61 -10.93 -4.11
CA TRP A 482 -34.27 -10.92 -5.41
C TRP A 482 -35.65 -10.28 -5.23
N VAL A 483 -35.82 -9.06 -5.72
CA VAL A 483 -36.96 -8.20 -5.38
C VAL A 483 -37.91 -8.10 -6.58
N PRO A 484 -39.12 -8.69 -6.50
CA PRO A 484 -40.14 -8.48 -7.52
C PRO A 484 -40.64 -7.03 -7.50
N ASP A 485 -40.99 -6.48 -8.66
CA ASP A 485 -41.53 -5.12 -8.79
C ASP A 485 -42.76 -4.89 -7.89
N LEU A 486 -43.60 -5.93 -7.71
CA LEU A 486 -44.78 -5.86 -6.85
C LEU A 486 -44.45 -5.50 -5.40
N PHE A 487 -43.34 -6.02 -4.86
CA PHE A 487 -42.93 -5.69 -3.50
C PHE A 487 -42.69 -4.18 -3.37
N MET A 488 -42.01 -3.58 -4.36
CA MET A 488 -41.75 -2.14 -4.37
C MET A 488 -43.04 -1.33 -4.53
N LYS A 489 -44.03 -1.81 -5.30
CA LYS A 489 -45.36 -1.19 -5.36
C LYS A 489 -46.04 -1.19 -3.98
N ARG A 490 -46.04 -2.34 -3.29
CA ARG A 490 -46.62 -2.47 -1.93
C ARG A 490 -45.93 -1.55 -0.93
N VAL A 491 -44.61 -1.39 -1.02
CA VAL A 491 -43.86 -0.43 -0.19
C VAL A 491 -44.32 1.02 -0.44
N MET A 492 -44.46 1.44 -1.70
CA MET A 492 -44.91 2.80 -2.03
C MET A 492 -46.33 3.08 -1.57
N GLU A 493 -47.18 2.06 -1.59
CA GLU A 493 -48.59 2.14 -1.16
C GLU A 493 -48.76 1.97 0.36
N GLY A 494 -47.71 1.56 1.08
CA GLY A 494 -47.80 1.20 2.50
C GLY A 494 -48.69 -0.03 2.75
N ALA A 495 -48.75 -0.94 1.77
CA ALA A 495 -49.59 -2.13 1.81
C ALA A 495 -48.88 -3.33 2.46
N GLU A 496 -49.66 -4.34 2.83
CA GLU A 496 -49.13 -5.59 3.41
C GLU A 496 -48.38 -6.42 2.36
N TRP A 497 -47.48 -7.28 2.84
CA TRP A 497 -46.72 -8.22 2.03
C TRP A 497 -46.78 -9.61 2.67
N THR A 498 -47.21 -10.59 1.88
CA THR A 498 -47.41 -11.96 2.35
C THR A 498 -46.18 -12.81 2.07
N LEU A 499 -45.77 -13.62 3.04
CA LEU A 499 -44.66 -14.54 2.91
C LEU A 499 -45.17 -15.97 2.68
N PHE A 500 -44.55 -16.68 1.74
CA PHE A 500 -44.93 -18.05 1.35
C PHE A 500 -43.73 -19.00 1.40
N SER A 501 -44.00 -20.28 1.65
CA SER A 501 -43.03 -21.34 1.32
C SER A 501 -43.15 -21.67 -0.17
N PRO A 502 -42.04 -21.77 -0.91
CA PRO A 502 -42.04 -22.19 -2.32
C PRO A 502 -42.76 -23.51 -2.57
N ALA A 503 -42.76 -24.42 -1.59
CA ALA A 503 -43.48 -25.69 -1.69
C ALA A 503 -45.01 -25.53 -1.87
N ASP A 504 -45.59 -24.42 -1.38
CA ASP A 504 -47.02 -24.12 -1.48
C ASP A 504 -47.36 -23.27 -2.71
N CYS A 505 -46.35 -22.67 -3.35
CA CYS A 505 -46.47 -21.78 -4.50
C CYS A 505 -45.33 -22.00 -5.54
N PRO A 506 -45.14 -23.24 -6.03
CA PRO A 506 -43.93 -23.64 -6.74
C PRO A 506 -43.74 -22.99 -8.11
N ASP A 507 -44.77 -22.35 -8.66
CA ASP A 507 -44.74 -21.62 -9.93
C ASP A 507 -44.28 -20.16 -9.77
N LEU A 508 -44.36 -19.58 -8.57
CA LEU A 508 -44.10 -18.14 -8.38
C LEU A 508 -42.68 -17.74 -8.80
N HIS A 509 -41.69 -18.56 -8.49
CA HIS A 509 -40.30 -18.23 -8.75
C HIS A 509 -39.98 -18.10 -10.24
N ASP A 510 -40.65 -18.88 -11.08
CA ASP A 510 -40.47 -18.84 -12.55
C ASP A 510 -41.25 -17.69 -13.21
N LEU A 511 -42.20 -17.08 -12.49
CA LEU A 511 -43.03 -15.99 -13.00
C LEU A 511 -42.39 -14.63 -12.71
N TYR A 512 -42.64 -13.67 -13.61
CA TYR A 512 -42.22 -12.27 -13.44
C TYR A 512 -43.23 -11.31 -14.08
N GLY A 513 -43.09 -10.01 -13.77
CA GLY A 513 -43.97 -8.96 -14.28
C GLY A 513 -45.45 -9.20 -13.91
N SER A 514 -46.36 -8.93 -14.84
CA SER A 514 -47.81 -9.05 -14.58
C SER A 514 -48.26 -10.47 -14.27
N ALA A 515 -47.57 -11.49 -14.78
CA ALA A 515 -47.92 -12.89 -14.51
C ALA A 515 -47.63 -13.27 -13.05
N PHE A 516 -46.47 -12.84 -12.53
CA PHE A 516 -46.14 -12.95 -11.10
C PHE A 516 -47.18 -12.23 -10.25
N GLU A 517 -47.54 -11.00 -10.60
CA GLU A 517 -48.50 -10.21 -9.83
C GLU A 517 -49.87 -10.91 -9.71
N GLN A 518 -50.36 -11.46 -10.81
CA GLN A 518 -51.63 -12.20 -10.84
C GLN A 518 -51.56 -13.48 -10.01
N ALA A 519 -50.48 -14.25 -10.13
CA ALA A 519 -50.31 -15.49 -9.38
C ALA A 519 -50.14 -15.21 -7.87
N TYR A 520 -49.27 -14.27 -7.51
CA TYR A 520 -48.99 -13.89 -6.13
C TYR A 520 -50.26 -13.43 -5.40
N THR A 521 -51.02 -12.51 -6.01
CA THR A 521 -52.30 -12.06 -5.44
C THR A 521 -53.36 -13.17 -5.40
N GLY A 522 -53.30 -14.12 -6.34
CA GLY A 522 -54.11 -15.33 -6.33
C GLY A 522 -53.78 -16.29 -5.17
N TYR A 523 -52.53 -16.36 -4.74
CA TYR A 523 -52.11 -17.11 -3.55
C TYR A 523 -52.48 -16.39 -2.25
N GLU A 524 -52.35 -15.06 -2.19
CA GLU A 524 -52.78 -14.26 -1.02
C GLU A 524 -54.27 -14.41 -0.70
N ALA A 525 -55.10 -14.72 -1.71
CA ALA A 525 -56.54 -14.86 -1.54
C ALA A 525 -57.01 -16.25 -1.07
N ARG A 526 -56.10 -17.23 -0.96
CA ARG A 526 -56.39 -18.60 -0.50
C ARG A 526 -56.15 -18.74 0.99
#